data_AF-A0A973SRX1-F1
#
_entry.id   AF-A0A973SRX1-F1
#
_cell.length_a   1.000
_cell.length_b   1.000
_cell.length_c   1.000
_cell.angle_alpha   90.00
_cell.angle_beta   90.00
_cell.angle_gamma   90.00
#
_symmetry.space_group_name_H-M   'P 1'
#
loop_
_entity.id
_entity.type
_entity.pdbx_description
1 polymer ?
#
loop_
_entity_poly.entity_id
_entity_poly.type
_entity_poly.pdbx_seq_one_letter_code
_entity_poly.pdbx_strand_id
1 'polypeptide(L)'
;MRARELGLPLDGRTGPANAITDVPGVEVGYTTLIEGDSVRTGVTAVLPRGRTGVDVPCAAGWYSLNGNGEMTGTTWLSETGVLRLPVMITNTHAVGTVHRGVIDWVARERPELAAQWLLPVVAETWDGYLNDINGPHVLPEHAGAAIDAARPGPVAEGSVGGGTGMNCYGFKGGSGTASRMVPYGSREHTVGAFVQANFGSREELTVCGVRAGRELADDDPVAGFYAGAGSV
;
A
#
# COMPACT_ATOMS: atom_id res chain seq x y z
N MET A 1 -10.24 -1.38 15.59
CA MET A 1 -9.38 -1.36 16.78
C MET A 1 -7.94 -1.20 16.34
N ARG A 2 -7.13 -0.30 16.93
CA ARG A 2 -5.74 -0.03 16.51
C ARG A 2 -4.75 -0.12 17.67
N ALA A 3 -3.45 -0.20 17.37
CA ALA A 3 -2.38 -0.32 18.36
C ALA A 3 -2.48 0.67 19.54
N ARG A 4 -2.77 1.95 19.28
CA ARG A 4 -2.92 2.96 20.34
C ARG A 4 -4.20 2.79 21.17
N GLU A 5 -5.28 2.30 20.57
CA GLU A 5 -6.53 2.01 21.29
C GLU A 5 -6.37 0.83 22.25
N LEU A 6 -5.41 -0.06 21.97
CA LEU A 6 -4.97 -1.14 22.86
C LEU A 6 -4.02 -0.66 23.97
N GLY A 7 -3.69 0.64 24.02
CA GLY A 7 -2.78 1.20 25.02
C GLY A 7 -1.30 0.96 24.76
N LEU A 8 -0.90 0.55 23.54
CA LEU A 8 0.51 0.39 23.20
C LEU A 8 1.25 1.73 23.24
N PRO A 9 2.42 1.82 23.92
CA PRO A 9 3.13 3.07 24.17
C PRO A 9 3.96 3.52 22.95
N LEU A 10 3.27 3.92 21.88
CA LEU A 10 3.91 4.41 20.67
C LEU A 10 4.24 5.91 20.77
N ASP A 11 5.47 6.30 20.44
CA ASP A 11 5.93 7.68 20.54
C ASP A 11 5.25 8.63 19.55
N GLY A 12 5.29 9.93 19.89
CA GLY A 12 4.83 11.05 19.06
C GLY A 12 3.32 11.28 19.04
N ARG A 13 2.92 12.52 18.75
CA ARG A 13 1.51 12.91 18.55
C ARG A 13 1.05 12.51 17.15
N THR A 14 -0.12 11.90 17.03
CA THR A 14 -0.71 11.54 15.73
C THR A 14 -1.57 12.68 15.19
N GLY A 15 -1.85 12.68 13.89
CA GLY A 15 -2.98 13.42 13.34
C GLY A 15 -4.33 12.81 13.76
N PRO A 16 -5.45 13.43 13.38
CA PRO A 16 -6.80 13.03 13.82
C PRO A 16 -7.21 11.62 13.35
N ALA A 17 -6.80 11.19 12.15
CA ALA A 17 -7.06 9.84 11.65
C ALA A 17 -5.97 8.84 12.05
N ASN A 18 -4.81 9.32 12.53
CA ASN A 18 -3.57 8.56 12.66
C ASN A 18 -3.30 7.74 11.37
N ALA A 19 -3.37 8.41 10.22
CA ALA A 19 -3.29 7.78 8.91
C ALA A 19 -2.56 8.69 7.91
N ILE A 20 -2.11 8.12 6.79
CA ILE A 20 -1.41 8.88 5.73
C ILE A 20 -2.22 10.08 5.22
N THR A 21 -3.54 9.96 5.25
CA THR A 21 -4.53 10.99 4.87
C THR A 21 -4.59 12.17 5.84
N ASP A 22 -3.90 12.13 6.98
CA ASP A 22 -3.68 13.32 7.82
C ASP A 22 -2.76 14.34 7.14
N VAL A 23 -2.01 13.93 6.10
CA VAL A 23 -1.31 14.86 5.20
C VAL A 23 -2.35 15.54 4.30
N PRO A 24 -2.52 16.87 4.36
CA PRO A 24 -3.60 17.55 3.64
C PRO A 24 -3.59 17.28 2.13
N GLY A 25 -4.74 16.86 1.62
CA GLY A 25 -4.95 16.54 0.20
C GLY A 25 -4.60 15.11 -0.19
N VAL A 26 -4.03 14.28 0.70
CA VAL A 26 -3.81 12.86 0.41
C VAL A 26 -5.13 12.09 0.54
N GLU A 27 -5.41 11.24 -0.43
CA GLU A 27 -6.57 10.35 -0.46
C GLU A 27 -6.14 8.90 -0.65
N VAL A 28 -6.88 7.96 -0.05
CA VAL A 28 -6.64 6.51 -0.20
C VAL A 28 -7.93 5.83 -0.64
N GLY A 29 -7.83 4.92 -1.61
CA GLY A 29 -8.95 4.15 -2.14
C GLY A 29 -8.59 2.69 -2.36
N TYR A 30 -9.61 1.84 -2.44
CA TYR A 30 -9.47 0.39 -2.48
C TYR A 30 -10.43 -0.26 -3.47
N THR A 31 -9.95 -1.31 -4.11
CA THR A 31 -10.76 -2.40 -4.64
C THR A 31 -10.33 -3.67 -3.93
N THR A 32 -11.25 -4.33 -3.23
CA THR A 32 -11.00 -5.57 -2.46
C THR A 32 -11.72 -6.72 -3.13
N LEU A 33 -10.99 -7.78 -3.49
CA LEU A 33 -11.53 -8.94 -4.20
C LEU A 33 -11.47 -10.16 -3.28
N ILE A 34 -12.65 -10.63 -2.88
CA ILE A 34 -12.84 -11.84 -2.08
C ILE A 34 -13.92 -12.66 -2.78
N GLU A 35 -13.50 -13.65 -3.57
CA GLU A 35 -14.40 -14.46 -4.39
C GLU A 35 -14.08 -15.95 -4.23
N GLY A 36 -15.13 -16.77 -4.10
CA GLY A 36 -15.01 -18.20 -3.85
C GLY A 36 -14.03 -18.51 -2.70
N ASP A 37 -13.29 -19.60 -2.86
CA ASP A 37 -12.37 -20.09 -1.83
C ASP A 37 -10.93 -19.60 -2.04
N SER A 38 -10.58 -19.05 -3.21
CA SER A 38 -9.19 -18.82 -3.61
C SER A 38 -8.84 -17.39 -4.06
N VAL A 39 -9.80 -16.50 -4.31
CA VAL A 39 -9.48 -15.11 -4.70
C VAL A 39 -9.41 -14.25 -3.45
N ARG A 40 -8.21 -13.78 -3.10
CA ARG A 40 -7.95 -12.96 -1.91
C ARG A 40 -6.96 -11.86 -2.27
N THR A 41 -7.35 -10.90 -3.09
CA THR A 41 -6.42 -9.89 -3.62
C THR A 41 -7.11 -8.54 -3.82
N GLY A 42 -6.46 -7.60 -4.50
CA GLY A 42 -7.08 -6.33 -4.84
C GLY A 42 -6.08 -5.26 -5.24
N VAL A 43 -6.55 -4.02 -5.17
CA VAL A 43 -5.79 -2.83 -5.55
C VAL A 43 -5.99 -1.75 -4.49
N THR A 44 -4.92 -1.05 -4.14
CA THR A 44 -4.92 0.18 -3.34
C THR A 44 -4.43 1.33 -4.19
N ALA A 45 -5.09 2.48 -4.09
CA ALA A 45 -4.67 3.73 -4.70
C ALA A 45 -4.33 4.74 -3.61
N VAL A 46 -3.16 5.38 -3.70
CA VAL A 46 -2.76 6.51 -2.85
C VAL A 46 -2.55 7.72 -3.76
N LEU A 47 -3.38 8.75 -3.57
CA LEU A 47 -3.36 9.96 -4.39
C LEU A 47 -2.69 11.09 -3.61
N PRO A 48 -1.51 11.57 -4.01
CA PRO A 48 -0.75 12.55 -3.23
C PRO A 48 -1.42 13.94 -3.17
N ARG A 49 -2.31 14.24 -4.13
CA ARG A 49 -3.05 15.50 -4.26
C ARG A 49 -4.56 15.30 -4.39
N GLY A 50 -5.05 14.10 -4.08
CA GLY A 50 -6.43 13.69 -4.26
C GLY A 50 -6.83 13.56 -5.74
N ARG A 51 -8.05 13.08 -5.99
CA ARG A 51 -8.52 12.77 -7.36
C ARG A 51 -8.58 14.00 -8.26
N THR A 52 -9.00 15.15 -7.72
CA THR A 52 -9.04 16.41 -8.47
C THR A 52 -7.66 17.01 -8.73
N GLY A 53 -6.64 16.59 -7.96
CA GLY A 53 -5.27 17.06 -8.07
C GLY A 53 -4.35 16.15 -8.88
N VAL A 54 -4.87 15.14 -9.59
CA VAL A 54 -4.06 14.35 -10.54
C VAL A 54 -3.41 15.28 -11.56
N ASP A 55 -2.13 15.03 -11.88
CA ASP A 55 -1.21 15.87 -12.66
C ASP A 55 -0.58 17.05 -11.91
N VAL A 56 -1.07 17.43 -10.73
CA VAL A 56 -0.39 18.43 -9.91
C VAL A 56 0.87 17.79 -9.30
N PRO A 57 2.09 18.20 -9.69
CA PRO A 57 3.30 17.52 -9.27
C PRO A 57 3.56 17.68 -7.76
N CYS A 58 4.16 16.65 -7.18
CA CYS A 58 4.80 16.72 -5.88
C CYS A 58 6.22 16.16 -5.97
N ALA A 59 7.11 16.69 -5.13
CA ALA A 59 8.46 16.16 -5.00
C ALA A 59 8.36 14.74 -4.39
N ALA A 60 9.09 13.79 -4.98
CA ALA A 60 9.07 12.39 -4.61
C ALA A 60 10.45 11.76 -4.78
N GLY A 61 10.67 10.66 -4.07
CA GLY A 61 11.85 9.81 -4.20
C GLY A 61 11.49 8.39 -3.83
N TRP A 62 12.38 7.44 -4.11
CA TRP A 62 12.19 6.04 -3.76
C TRP A 62 13.51 5.43 -3.30
N TYR A 63 13.42 4.32 -2.57
CA TYR A 63 14.57 3.58 -2.06
C TYR A 63 14.24 2.09 -1.98
N SER A 64 15.19 1.24 -2.32
CA SER A 64 15.10 -0.21 -2.17
C SER A 64 16.00 -0.66 -1.03
N LEU A 65 15.40 -1.15 0.06
CA LEU A 65 16.12 -1.85 1.12
C LEU A 65 16.57 -3.23 0.64
N ASN A 66 15.69 -3.93 -0.07
CA ASN A 66 15.91 -5.21 -0.72
C ASN A 66 15.14 -5.21 -2.06
N GLY A 67 15.76 -5.69 -3.13
CA GLY A 67 15.20 -5.64 -4.49
C GLY A 67 14.39 -6.86 -4.90
N ASN A 68 13.98 -7.73 -3.98
CA ASN A 68 13.14 -8.89 -4.28
C ASN A 68 11.66 -8.48 -4.39
N GLY A 69 11.35 -7.67 -5.40
CA GLY A 69 10.02 -7.16 -5.69
C GLY A 69 10.02 -6.31 -6.95
N GLU A 70 8.83 -5.92 -7.41
CA GLU A 70 8.66 -5.11 -8.62
C GLU A 70 8.02 -3.75 -8.36
N MET A 71 8.51 -2.72 -9.06
CA MET A 71 7.95 -1.37 -8.97
C MET A 71 8.14 -0.58 -10.27
N THR A 72 7.04 -0.15 -10.89
CA THR A 72 7.08 0.67 -12.10
C THR A 72 7.33 2.16 -11.78
N GLY A 73 7.77 2.93 -12.77
CA GLY A 73 7.91 4.40 -12.67
C GLY A 73 9.15 4.88 -11.90
N THR A 74 9.92 3.98 -11.30
CA THR A 74 11.13 4.27 -10.50
C THR A 74 12.19 5.05 -11.29
N THR A 75 12.41 4.73 -12.57
CA THR A 75 13.38 5.45 -13.43
C THR A 75 13.05 6.94 -13.53
N TRP A 76 11.77 7.30 -13.71
CA TRP A 76 11.36 8.70 -13.83
C TRP A 76 11.39 9.43 -12.48
N LEU A 77 11.08 8.72 -11.39
CA LEU A 77 11.25 9.23 -10.03
C LEU A 77 12.73 9.55 -9.74
N SER A 78 13.65 8.66 -10.11
CA SER A 78 15.09 8.89 -9.94
C SER A 78 15.59 10.06 -10.78
N GLU A 79 15.12 10.20 -12.01
CA GLU A 79 15.57 11.24 -12.93
C GLU A 79 15.07 12.63 -12.53
N THR A 80 13.80 12.75 -12.14
CA THR A 80 13.15 14.06 -11.96
C THR A 80 12.79 14.40 -10.52
N GLY A 81 12.68 13.40 -9.65
CA GLY A 81 12.15 13.59 -8.30
C GLY A 81 10.70 14.04 -8.29
N VAL A 82 9.90 13.72 -9.31
CA VAL A 82 8.51 14.20 -9.45
C VAL A 82 7.50 13.06 -9.57
N LEU A 83 6.46 13.11 -8.75
CA LEU A 83 5.26 12.26 -8.83
C LEU A 83 4.03 13.11 -9.18
N ARG A 84 3.27 12.67 -10.19
CA ARG A 84 2.06 13.35 -10.72
C ARG A 84 0.80 12.50 -10.74
N LEU A 85 0.99 11.19 -10.85
CA LEU A 85 -0.10 10.20 -10.94
C LEU A 85 -0.30 9.52 -9.58
N PRO A 86 -1.40 8.78 -9.38
CA PRO A 86 -1.58 7.96 -8.19
C PRO A 86 -0.44 6.93 -8.03
N VAL A 87 -0.14 6.57 -6.78
CA VAL A 87 0.66 5.39 -6.45
C VAL A 87 -0.30 4.22 -6.25
N MET A 88 -0.08 3.14 -6.99
CA MET A 88 -0.91 1.94 -6.89
C MET A 88 -0.15 0.82 -6.18
N ILE A 89 -0.88 0.01 -5.42
CA ILE A 89 -0.32 -1.15 -4.72
C ILE A 89 -1.24 -2.35 -4.95
N THR A 90 -0.68 -3.49 -5.41
CA THR A 90 -1.43 -4.71 -5.73
C THR A 90 -0.59 -5.97 -5.46
N ASN A 91 -0.91 -7.11 -6.08
CA ASN A 91 -0.10 -8.32 -6.05
C ASN A 91 0.95 -8.37 -7.19
N THR A 92 1.98 -9.19 -7.02
CA THR A 92 3.13 -9.29 -7.95
C THR A 92 2.72 -9.48 -9.41
N HIS A 93 1.78 -10.39 -9.69
CA HIS A 93 1.38 -10.73 -11.06
C HIS A 93 0.39 -9.72 -11.67
N ALA A 94 -0.14 -8.79 -10.87
CA ALA A 94 -1.08 -7.77 -11.31
C ALA A 94 -0.44 -6.40 -11.58
N VAL A 95 0.87 -6.21 -11.34
CA VAL A 95 1.57 -4.93 -11.56
C VAL A 95 1.32 -4.37 -12.96
N GLY A 96 1.50 -5.20 -14.00
CA GLY A 96 1.26 -4.80 -15.39
C GLY A 96 -0.20 -4.43 -15.67
N THR A 97 -1.14 -5.20 -15.11
CA THR A 97 -2.58 -4.97 -15.28
C THR A 97 -3.02 -3.66 -14.62
N VAL A 98 -2.56 -3.41 -13.38
CA VAL A 98 -2.86 -2.17 -12.67
C VAL A 98 -2.20 -0.97 -13.33
N HIS A 99 -0.97 -1.11 -13.82
CA HIS A 99 -0.29 -0.08 -14.60
C HIS A 99 -1.12 0.30 -15.84
N ARG A 100 -1.64 -0.70 -16.58
CA ARG A 100 -2.55 -0.46 -17.70
C ARG A 100 -3.84 0.23 -17.24
N GLY A 101 -4.44 -0.20 -16.13
CA GLY A 101 -5.66 0.38 -15.59
C GLY A 101 -5.52 1.86 -15.20
N VAL A 102 -4.36 2.29 -14.69
CA VAL A 102 -4.09 3.72 -14.46
C VAL A 102 -4.06 4.49 -15.79
N ILE A 103 -3.42 3.96 -16.83
CA ILE A 103 -3.39 4.58 -18.16
C ILE A 103 -4.80 4.73 -18.71
N ASP A 104 -5.62 3.69 -18.61
CA ASP A 104 -7.02 3.71 -19.07
C ASP A 104 -7.86 4.72 -18.31
N TRP A 105 -7.70 4.79 -16.98
CA TRP A 105 -8.37 5.78 -16.15
C TRP A 105 -7.95 7.20 -16.53
N VAL A 106 -6.66 7.48 -16.72
CA VAL A 106 -6.18 8.81 -17.12
C VAL A 106 -6.67 9.18 -18.52
N ALA A 107 -6.66 8.24 -19.48
CA ALA A 107 -7.18 8.49 -20.83
C ALA A 107 -8.67 8.84 -20.83
N ARG A 108 -9.45 8.25 -19.92
CA ARG A 108 -10.88 8.52 -19.75
C ARG A 108 -11.14 9.85 -19.04
N GLU A 109 -10.49 10.09 -17.91
CA GLU A 109 -10.79 11.21 -17.02
C GLU A 109 -10.03 12.49 -17.39
N ARG A 110 -8.84 12.37 -17.97
CA ARG A 110 -7.89 13.46 -18.26
C ARG A 110 -7.22 13.26 -19.64
N PRO A 111 -8.00 13.24 -20.74
CA PRO A 111 -7.49 12.92 -22.08
C PRO A 111 -6.35 13.85 -22.54
N GLU A 112 -6.32 15.09 -22.05
CA GLU A 112 -5.23 16.05 -22.32
C GLU A 112 -3.90 15.62 -21.70
N LEU A 113 -3.94 14.99 -20.52
CA LEU A 113 -2.77 14.42 -19.87
C LEU A 113 -2.32 13.14 -20.58
N ALA A 114 -3.28 12.32 -21.01
CA ALA A 114 -3.02 11.09 -21.76
C ALA A 114 -2.51 11.33 -23.19
N ALA A 115 -2.50 12.58 -23.68
CA ALA A 115 -1.87 12.94 -24.95
C ALA A 115 -0.33 12.81 -24.92
N GLN A 116 0.26 12.57 -23.74
CA GLN A 116 1.67 12.30 -23.53
C GLN A 116 1.88 10.87 -23.00
N TRP A 117 3.14 10.45 -22.89
CA TRP A 117 3.47 9.18 -22.24
C TRP A 117 3.18 9.25 -20.73
N LEU A 118 2.58 8.19 -20.22
CA LEU A 118 2.27 8.04 -18.80
C LEU A 118 3.22 7.00 -18.21
N LEU A 119 3.79 7.31 -17.04
CA LEU A 119 4.66 6.42 -16.27
C LEU A 119 4.09 6.21 -14.86
N PRO A 120 2.93 5.51 -14.71
CA PRO A 120 2.37 5.18 -13.42
C PRO A 120 3.35 4.48 -12.48
N VAL A 121 3.22 4.78 -11.20
CA VAL A 121 3.93 4.05 -10.13
C VAL A 121 3.00 2.98 -9.60
N VAL A 122 3.41 1.72 -9.78
CA VAL A 122 2.71 0.54 -9.28
C VAL A 122 3.73 -0.31 -8.55
N ALA A 123 3.48 -0.56 -7.26
CA ALA A 123 4.26 -1.45 -6.41
C ALA A 123 3.41 -2.68 -6.03
N GLU A 124 4.04 -3.66 -5.42
CA GLU A 124 3.40 -4.94 -5.11
C GLU A 124 3.95 -5.61 -3.87
N THR A 125 3.22 -6.59 -3.38
CA THR A 125 3.78 -7.70 -2.59
C THR A 125 3.11 -9.02 -3.03
N TRP A 126 3.68 -10.17 -2.66
CA TRP A 126 3.19 -11.48 -3.11
C TRP A 126 2.10 -12.10 -2.21
N ASP A 127 0.88 -12.30 -2.71
CA ASP A 127 -0.24 -12.91 -1.96
C ASP A 127 -0.52 -14.39 -2.28
N GLY A 128 0.34 -15.08 -3.02
CA GLY A 128 0.08 -16.42 -3.55
C GLY A 128 -0.08 -17.56 -2.52
N TYR A 129 0.06 -17.28 -1.22
CA TYR A 129 -0.29 -18.23 -0.16
C TYR A 129 -1.80 -18.30 0.06
N LEU A 130 -2.48 -17.15 0.07
CA LEU A 130 -3.93 -17.05 0.27
C LEU A 130 -4.71 -16.84 -1.03
N ASN A 131 -4.03 -16.36 -2.07
CA ASN A 131 -4.63 -15.96 -3.33
C ASN A 131 -4.19 -16.89 -4.46
N ASP A 132 -5.11 -17.18 -5.39
CA ASP A 132 -4.77 -17.71 -6.71
C ASP A 132 -4.08 -16.61 -7.55
N ILE A 133 -2.82 -16.31 -7.23
CA ILE A 133 -2.06 -15.20 -7.83
C ILE A 133 -1.78 -15.39 -9.33
N ASN A 134 -1.87 -16.62 -9.84
CA ASN A 134 -1.67 -16.90 -11.26
C ASN A 134 -2.96 -16.70 -12.09
N GLY A 135 -4.11 -16.59 -11.43
CA GLY A 135 -5.37 -16.31 -12.10
C GLY A 135 -5.54 -14.83 -12.47
N PRO A 136 -6.26 -14.52 -13.56
CA PRO A 136 -6.47 -13.14 -14.03
C PRO A 136 -7.57 -12.41 -13.25
N HIS A 137 -7.47 -12.38 -11.92
CA HIS A 137 -8.53 -11.86 -11.04
C HIS A 137 -8.48 -10.34 -10.88
N VAL A 138 -7.29 -9.74 -10.93
CA VAL A 138 -7.17 -8.27 -10.98
C VAL A 138 -7.28 -7.84 -12.44
N LEU A 139 -8.27 -7.00 -12.73
CA LEU A 139 -8.55 -6.43 -14.04
C LEU A 139 -8.20 -4.92 -14.06
N PRO A 140 -7.94 -4.31 -15.23
CA PRO A 140 -7.65 -2.88 -15.34
C PRO A 140 -8.70 -1.98 -14.67
N GLU A 141 -9.99 -2.33 -14.78
CA GLU A 141 -11.08 -1.59 -14.13
C GLU A 141 -10.96 -1.54 -12.59
N HIS A 142 -10.32 -2.53 -11.96
CA HIS A 142 -10.12 -2.52 -10.51
C HIS A 142 -9.15 -1.41 -10.07
N ALA A 143 -8.20 -1.02 -10.93
CA ALA A 143 -7.33 0.12 -10.69
C ALA A 143 -8.13 1.43 -10.76
N GLY A 144 -8.93 1.61 -11.81
CA GLY A 144 -9.82 2.77 -11.95
C GLY A 144 -10.80 2.89 -10.79
N ALA A 145 -11.44 1.79 -10.39
CA ALA A 145 -12.35 1.75 -9.25
C ALA A 145 -11.65 2.12 -7.92
N ALA A 146 -10.40 1.68 -7.70
CA ALA A 146 -9.64 2.06 -6.51
C ALA A 146 -9.31 3.56 -6.50
N ILE A 147 -8.97 4.14 -7.65
CA ILE A 147 -8.74 5.59 -7.80
C ILE A 147 -10.04 6.37 -7.55
N ASP A 148 -11.16 5.91 -8.12
CA ASP A 148 -12.47 6.56 -7.98
C ASP A 148 -13.02 6.49 -6.54
N ALA A 149 -12.67 5.45 -5.79
CA ALA A 149 -13.05 5.26 -4.39
C ALA A 149 -12.15 6.04 -3.41
N ALA A 150 -11.08 6.69 -3.88
CA ALA A 150 -10.14 7.39 -3.01
C ALA A 150 -10.79 8.56 -2.28
N ARG A 151 -10.52 8.67 -0.98
CA ARG A 151 -11.07 9.72 -0.11
C ARG A 151 -10.12 10.09 1.04
N PRO A 152 -10.25 11.29 1.63
CA PRO A 152 -9.51 11.66 2.84
C PRO A 152 -10.12 10.99 4.09
N GLY A 153 -9.51 11.24 5.25
CA GLY A 153 -10.01 10.79 6.55
C GLY A 153 -9.59 9.36 6.91
N PRO A 154 -10.33 8.67 7.79
CA PRO A 154 -9.96 7.33 8.26
C PRO A 154 -9.79 6.32 7.14
N VAL A 155 -8.74 5.51 7.25
CA VAL A 155 -8.31 4.51 6.27
C VAL A 155 -8.57 3.12 6.84
N ALA A 156 -9.18 2.23 6.05
CA ALA A 156 -9.36 0.84 6.45
C ALA A 156 -8.01 0.09 6.44
N GLU A 157 -7.77 -0.74 7.46
CA GLU A 157 -6.53 -1.48 7.66
C GLU A 157 -6.79 -3.01 7.67
N GLY A 158 -5.74 -3.80 7.53
CA GLY A 158 -5.77 -5.26 7.46
C GLY A 158 -6.06 -5.76 6.05
N SER A 159 -7.06 -6.63 5.93
CA SER A 159 -7.36 -7.43 4.73
C SER A 159 -8.20 -6.66 3.71
N VAL A 160 -7.67 -5.53 3.21
CA VAL A 160 -8.33 -4.66 2.24
C VAL A 160 -7.37 -4.20 1.15
N GLY A 161 -7.91 -3.96 -0.05
CA GLY A 161 -7.13 -3.48 -1.18
C GLY A 161 -6.12 -4.50 -1.68
N GLY A 162 -4.90 -4.05 -2.01
CA GLY A 162 -3.81 -4.97 -2.31
C GLY A 162 -3.42 -5.82 -1.09
N GLY A 163 -3.68 -5.35 0.13
CA GLY A 163 -3.39 -6.07 1.38
C GLY A 163 -4.28 -7.29 1.67
N THR A 164 -5.25 -7.60 0.82
CA THR A 164 -6.29 -8.60 1.07
C THR A 164 -5.73 -9.98 1.39
N GLY A 165 -4.84 -10.52 0.55
CA GLY A 165 -4.25 -11.85 0.73
C GLY A 165 -2.89 -11.88 1.42
N MET A 166 -2.46 -10.76 1.98
CA MET A 166 -1.10 -10.63 2.53
C MET A 166 -0.96 -11.25 3.92
N ASN A 167 0.24 -11.70 4.25
CA ASN A 167 0.62 -12.30 5.53
C ASN A 167 1.88 -11.64 6.10
N CYS A 168 1.95 -11.41 7.41
CA CYS A 168 3.10 -10.73 8.03
C CYS A 168 3.44 -11.39 9.36
N TYR A 169 4.72 -11.77 9.53
CA TYR A 169 5.22 -12.54 10.68
C TYR A 169 4.40 -13.82 10.96
N GLY A 170 4.00 -14.52 9.90
CA GLY A 170 3.14 -15.72 10.00
C GLY A 170 1.71 -15.45 10.47
N PHE A 171 1.30 -14.20 10.66
CA PHE A 171 -0.08 -13.80 10.93
C PHE A 171 -0.72 -13.19 9.69
N LYS A 172 -2.02 -12.86 9.77
CA LYS A 172 -2.66 -12.06 8.72
C LYS A 172 -2.01 -10.67 8.66
N GLY A 173 -1.53 -10.29 7.47
CA GLY A 173 -0.93 -8.99 7.17
C GLY A 173 -1.89 -8.08 6.40
N GLY A 174 -1.32 -7.20 5.57
CA GLY A 174 -2.06 -6.34 4.65
C GLY A 174 -1.85 -4.85 4.88
N SER A 175 -2.90 -4.06 4.64
CA SER A 175 -2.85 -2.60 4.64
C SER A 175 -2.69 -2.05 6.07
N GLY A 176 -1.74 -1.15 6.28
CA GLY A 176 -1.53 -0.47 7.56
C GLY A 176 -1.18 0.99 7.34
N THR A 177 -1.52 1.85 8.30
CA THR A 177 -1.20 3.27 8.20
C THR A 177 -0.87 3.90 9.55
N ALA A 178 -0.20 5.04 9.56
CA ALA A 178 0.03 5.85 10.75
C ALA A 178 0.35 7.29 10.33
N SER A 179 0.25 8.23 11.28
CA SER A 179 0.77 9.59 11.07
C SER A 179 1.39 10.16 12.33
N ARG A 180 2.26 11.16 12.16
CA ARG A 180 2.82 11.96 13.24
C ARG A 180 2.79 13.44 12.90
N MET A 181 2.42 14.26 13.87
CA MET A 181 2.61 15.70 13.85
C MET A 181 3.99 16.03 14.40
N VAL A 182 4.77 16.77 13.63
CA VAL A 182 6.18 17.07 13.88
C VAL A 182 6.39 18.58 13.91
N PRO A 183 6.74 19.18 15.06
CA PRO A 183 7.06 20.60 15.14
C PRO A 183 8.42 20.88 14.49
N TYR A 184 8.51 21.95 13.68
CA TYR A 184 9.74 22.45 13.09
C TYR A 184 9.74 23.98 13.06
N GLY A 185 10.51 24.58 13.97
CA GLY A 185 10.49 26.04 14.18
C GLY A 185 9.10 26.52 14.60
N SER A 186 8.53 27.45 13.85
CA SER A 186 7.18 27.99 14.10
C SER A 186 6.05 27.24 13.38
N ARG A 187 6.37 26.16 12.65
CA ARG A 187 5.39 25.38 11.88
C ARG A 187 5.25 23.98 12.46
N GLU A 188 4.08 23.39 12.27
CA GLU A 188 3.84 21.96 12.50
C GLU A 188 3.66 21.29 11.13
N HIS A 189 4.31 20.16 10.93
CA HIS A 189 4.21 19.34 9.72
C HIS A 189 3.59 17.99 10.05
N THR A 190 2.95 17.36 9.07
CA THR A 190 2.45 15.99 9.20
C THR A 190 3.30 15.04 8.37
N VAL A 191 3.74 13.94 8.97
CA VAL A 191 4.33 12.80 8.28
C VAL A 191 3.35 11.64 8.35
N GLY A 192 2.91 11.17 7.19
CA GLY A 192 2.01 10.03 7.04
C GLY A 192 2.73 8.82 6.45
N ALA A 193 2.32 7.62 6.84
CA ALA A 193 2.84 6.37 6.30
C ALA A 193 1.68 5.45 5.92
N PHE A 194 1.82 4.75 4.79
CA PHE A 194 0.97 3.64 4.37
C PHE A 194 1.88 2.46 4.04
N VAL A 195 1.49 1.26 4.45
CA VAL A 195 2.24 0.03 4.20
C VAL A 195 1.30 -1.07 3.74
N GLN A 196 1.79 -1.94 2.86
CA GLN A 196 1.21 -3.25 2.58
C GLN A 196 2.17 -4.29 3.15
N ALA A 197 1.93 -4.74 4.38
CA ALA A 197 2.85 -5.60 5.11
C ALA A 197 2.69 -7.06 4.68
N ASN A 198 3.76 -7.63 4.10
CA ASN A 198 3.79 -9.01 3.61
C ASN A 198 5.12 -9.77 3.88
N PHE A 199 5.72 -9.58 5.07
CA PHE A 199 7.08 -10.06 5.34
C PHE A 199 7.26 -10.61 6.76
N GLY A 200 8.43 -11.20 6.99
CA GLY A 200 8.90 -11.63 8.31
C GLY A 200 8.42 -13.02 8.72
N SER A 201 9.26 -13.72 9.47
CA SER A 201 8.94 -15.00 10.12
C SER A 201 8.31 -14.78 11.50
N ARG A 202 7.52 -15.73 11.99
CA ARG A 202 6.81 -15.60 13.28
C ARG A 202 7.71 -15.13 14.42
N GLU A 203 8.89 -15.71 14.57
CA GLU A 203 9.82 -15.41 15.67
C GLU A 203 10.40 -13.99 15.65
N GLU A 204 10.42 -13.32 14.50
CA GLU A 204 10.97 -11.97 14.34
C GLU A 204 10.03 -10.87 14.84
N LEU A 205 8.74 -11.20 15.05
CA LEU A 205 7.73 -10.23 15.47
C LEU A 205 8.15 -9.53 16.75
N THR A 206 8.36 -8.22 16.63
CA THR A 206 8.70 -7.33 17.74
C THR A 206 7.69 -6.20 17.82
N VAL A 207 7.06 -6.02 18.98
CA VAL A 207 6.06 -4.98 19.23
C VAL A 207 6.53 -4.12 20.40
N CYS A 208 6.71 -2.82 20.18
CA CYS A 208 7.20 -1.88 21.20
C CYS A 208 8.50 -2.36 21.91
N GLY A 209 9.40 -3.01 21.15
CA GLY A 209 10.65 -3.57 21.67
C GLY A 209 10.55 -4.97 22.31
N VAL A 210 9.35 -5.51 22.48
CA VAL A 210 9.11 -6.85 23.03
C VAL A 210 9.08 -7.88 21.89
N ARG A 211 9.88 -8.95 22.00
CA ARG A 211 9.95 -10.07 21.03
C ARG A 211 8.75 -11.01 21.17
N ALA A 212 7.56 -10.51 20.83
CA ALA A 212 6.30 -11.21 20.97
C ALA A 212 6.20 -12.49 20.10
N GLY A 213 6.95 -12.57 19.00
CA GLY A 213 6.90 -13.70 18.08
C GLY A 213 7.09 -15.08 18.72
N ARG A 214 8.05 -15.19 19.65
CA ARG A 214 8.34 -16.44 20.38
C ARG A 214 7.26 -16.83 21.37
N GLU A 215 6.54 -15.85 21.91
CA GLU A 215 5.47 -16.06 22.88
C GLU A 215 4.15 -16.44 22.21
N LEU A 216 4.05 -16.24 20.88
CA LEU A 216 2.84 -16.43 20.09
C LEU A 216 3.03 -17.49 19.00
N ALA A 217 3.88 -18.50 19.22
CA ALA A 217 4.28 -19.45 18.19
C ALA A 217 3.35 -20.68 18.03
N ASP A 218 2.30 -20.81 18.85
CA ASP A 218 1.52 -22.05 18.97
C ASP A 218 0.67 -22.42 17.73
N ASP A 219 0.27 -21.44 16.92
CA ASP A 219 -0.48 -21.65 15.67
C ASP A 219 0.15 -20.84 14.52
N ASP A 220 0.88 -21.52 13.64
CA ASP A 220 1.49 -20.96 12.43
C ASP A 220 1.13 -21.83 11.20
N PRO A 221 -0.04 -21.60 10.58
CA PRO A 221 -0.48 -22.38 9.42
C PRO A 221 0.38 -22.12 8.16
N VAL A 222 1.27 -21.12 8.21
CA VAL A 222 2.21 -20.79 7.14
C VAL A 222 3.53 -21.55 7.33
N ALA A 223 3.81 -22.07 8.53
CA ALA A 223 5.00 -22.85 8.85
C ALA A 223 5.06 -24.12 7.97
N GLY A 224 5.92 -24.09 6.96
CA GLY A 224 6.11 -25.18 6.00
C GLY A 224 5.69 -24.85 4.56
N PHE A 225 5.01 -23.71 4.33
CA PHE A 225 4.72 -23.25 2.97
C PHE A 225 5.92 -22.56 2.31
N TYR A 226 6.75 -21.87 3.10
CA TYR A 226 7.92 -21.14 2.60
C TYR A 226 9.25 -21.67 3.14
N ALA A 227 10.24 -21.78 2.25
CA ALA A 227 11.66 -21.85 2.58
C ALA A 227 12.38 -20.72 1.82
N GLY A 228 12.28 -19.48 2.30
CA GLY A 228 12.92 -18.31 1.66
C GLY A 228 12.39 -16.96 2.16
N ALA A 229 13.10 -15.87 1.86
CA ALA A 229 12.62 -14.52 2.12
C ALA A 229 11.47 -14.18 1.15
N GLY A 230 10.31 -13.79 1.69
CA GLY A 230 9.19 -13.30 0.89
C GLY A 230 9.54 -12.06 0.07
N SER A 231 8.69 -11.70 -0.89
CA SER A 231 8.75 -10.38 -1.53
C SER A 231 8.48 -9.30 -0.47
N VAL A 232 9.28 -8.23 -0.49
CA VAL A 232 9.29 -7.15 0.52
C VAL A 232 8.41 -6.00 0.09
#